data_AF-F8AFQ1-F1
#
_entry.id   AF-F8AFQ1-F1
#
_cell.length_a   1.000
_cell.length_b   1.000
_cell.length_c   1.000
_cell.angle_alpha   90.00
_cell.angle_beta   90.00
_cell.angle_gamma   90.00
#
_symmetry.space_group_name_H-M   'P 1'
#
loop_
_entity.id
_entity.type
_entity.pdbx_description
1 polymer ?
#
loop_
_entity_poly.entity_id
_entity_poly.type
_entity_poly.pdbx_seq_one_letter_code
_entity_poly.pdbx_strand_id
1 'polypeptide(L)'
;MCSNNYLGLAAHPKIKEESKDKKIIVSAGVFSMDGDLAPLPEMAELAEQYDAILYIDDAHGEGVLGDSGRGIVDHFKPHDRVDFEMAFDNASF
;
A
#
# COMPACT_ATOMS: atom_id res chain seq x y z
N MET A 1 -17.63 -1.05 4.99
CA MET A 1 -16.76 -0.09 5.71
C MET A 1 -15.33 -0.61 5.56
N CYS A 2 -14.58 -0.07 4.60
CA CYS A 2 -13.14 -0.31 4.54
C CYS A 2 -12.53 0.37 5.77
N SER A 3 -12.10 -0.43 6.74
CA SER A 3 -11.54 0.06 8.00
C SER A 3 -10.06 0.38 7.79
N ASN A 4 -9.69 1.65 7.99
CA ASN A 4 -8.32 2.18 8.01
C ASN A 4 -7.54 1.65 9.22
N ASN A 5 -7.26 0.35 9.29
CA ASN A 5 -6.60 -0.27 10.45
C ASN A 5 -5.15 -0.69 10.18
N TYR A 6 -4.41 0.08 9.39
CA TYR A 6 -2.96 -0.12 9.21
C TYR A 6 -2.18 0.02 10.53
N LEU A 7 -2.62 0.90 11.44
CA LEU A 7 -2.11 1.00 12.82
C LEU A 7 -2.20 -0.34 13.59
N GLY A 8 -3.18 -1.18 13.26
CA GLY A 8 -3.36 -2.51 13.84
C GLY A 8 -2.57 -3.61 13.14
N LEU A 9 -1.96 -3.35 11.98
CA LEU A 9 -1.30 -4.38 11.16
C LEU A 9 -0.07 -4.97 11.86
N ALA A 10 0.77 -4.12 12.46
CA ALA A 10 1.92 -4.56 13.27
C ALA A 10 1.50 -5.28 14.56
N ALA A 11 0.30 -4.99 15.07
CA ALA A 11 -0.27 -5.65 16.24
C ALA A 11 -1.08 -6.92 15.87
N HIS A 12 -1.33 -7.16 14.58
CA HIS A 12 -2.23 -8.21 14.15
C HIS A 12 -1.63 -9.59 14.42
N PRO A 13 -2.33 -10.50 15.12
CA PRO A 13 -1.77 -11.79 15.53
C PRO A 13 -1.29 -12.64 14.33
N LYS A 14 -1.97 -12.54 13.18
CA LYS A 14 -1.56 -13.23 11.94
C LYS A 14 -0.20 -12.79 11.37
N ILE A 15 0.25 -11.56 11.62
CA ILE A 15 1.56 -11.12 11.14
C ILE A 15 2.68 -11.69 12.02
N LYS A 16 2.41 -11.87 13.32
CA LYS A 16 3.32 -12.44 14.32
C LYS A 16 3.37 -13.97 14.31
N GLU A 17 2.40 -14.61 13.65
CA GLU A 17 2.38 -16.06 13.49
C GLU A 17 3.52 -16.48 12.54
N GLU A 18 4.40 -17.37 13.01
CA GLU A 18 5.39 -18.02 12.16
C GLU A 18 4.68 -19.07 11.30
N SER A 19 4.36 -18.68 10.07
CA SER A 19 3.80 -19.55 9.04
C SER A 19 4.88 -19.76 7.96
N LYS A 20 4.91 -20.96 7.37
CA LYS A 20 5.74 -21.26 6.19
C LYS A 20 5.17 -20.65 4.90
N ASP A 21 3.97 -20.10 4.95
CA ASP A 21 3.28 -19.51 3.82
C ASP A 21 3.75 -18.07 3.61
N LYS A 22 3.76 -17.62 2.35
CA LYS A 22 4.09 -16.22 2.04
C LYS A 22 3.01 -15.29 2.59
N LYS A 23 3.44 -14.26 3.31
CA LYS A 23 2.57 -13.19 3.80
C LYS A 23 2.40 -12.14 2.71
N ILE A 24 1.19 -11.60 2.60
CA ILE A 24 0.88 -10.51 1.67
C ILE A 24 0.20 -9.41 2.49
N ILE A 25 0.75 -8.20 2.40
CA ILE A 25 0.17 -6.98 2.95
C ILE A 25 -0.53 -6.27 1.80
N VAL A 26 -1.84 -6.04 1.94
CA VAL A 26 -2.67 -5.40 0.91
C VAL A 26 -3.28 -4.14 1.50
N SER A 27 -3.13 -3.00 0.84
CA SER A 27 -3.82 -1.75 1.19
C SER A 27 -4.23 -0.97 -0.03
N ALA A 28 -5.27 -0.15 0.10
CA ALA A 28 -5.55 0.92 -0.85
C ALA A 28 -4.52 2.03 -0.66
N GLY A 29 -4.07 2.68 -1.74
CA GLY A 29 -3.24 3.88 -1.69
C GLY A 29 -4.01 5.07 -1.15
N VAL A 30 -5.16 5.35 -1.79
CA VAL A 30 -6.12 6.37 -1.34
C VAL A 30 -7.41 5.72 -0.88
N PHE A 31 -7.81 6.01 0.35
CA PHE A 31 -9.08 5.54 0.89
C PHE A 31 -10.22 6.42 0.38
N SER A 32 -11.11 5.86 -0.44
CA SER A 32 -12.16 6.60 -1.15
C SER A 32 -13.20 7.30 -0.27
N MET A 33 -13.32 6.92 1.00
CA MET A 33 -14.29 7.53 1.93
C MET A 33 -13.80 8.86 2.50
N ASP A 34 -12.54 8.91 2.92
CA ASP A 34 -11.98 10.04 3.67
C ASP A 34 -10.88 10.78 2.88
N GLY A 35 -10.37 10.18 1.80
CA GLY A 35 -9.22 10.68 1.05
C GLY A 35 -7.89 10.48 1.78
N ASP A 36 -7.88 9.70 2.87
CA ASP A 36 -6.68 9.39 3.63
C ASP A 36 -5.68 8.62 2.75
N LEU A 37 -4.40 8.93 2.96
CA LEU A 37 -3.29 8.22 2.34
C LEU A 37 -2.88 7.06 3.22
N ALA A 38 -2.59 5.90 2.60
CA ALA A 38 -1.92 4.84 3.31
C ALA A 38 -0.52 5.27 3.75
N PRO A 39 -0.07 4.87 4.97
CA PRO A 39 1.27 5.12 5.45
C PRO A 39 2.26 4.19 4.75
N LEU A 40 2.50 4.44 3.46
CA LEU A 40 3.29 3.59 2.59
C LEU A 40 4.71 3.29 3.13
N PRO A 41 5.44 4.26 3.74
CA PRO A 41 6.74 3.98 4.36
C PRO A 41 6.66 2.97 5.52
N GLU A 42 5.67 3.11 6.41
CA GLU A 42 5.51 2.22 7.57
C GLU A 42 5.13 0.80 7.13
N MET A 43 4.30 0.70 6.08
CA MET A 43 3.94 -0.58 5.48
C MET A 43 5.11 -1.25 4.78
N ALA A 44 5.95 -0.48 4.10
CA ALA A 44 7.18 -0.93 3.45
C ALA A 44 8.18 -1.51 4.46
N GLU A 45 8.39 -0.83 5.58
CA GLU A 45 9.22 -1.31 6.69
C GLU A 45 8.65 -2.60 7.29
N LEU A 46 7.33 -2.66 7.51
CA LEU A 46 6.67 -3.84 8.04
C LEU A 46 6.77 -5.04 7.07
N ALA A 47 6.58 -4.79 5.78
CA ALA A 47 6.76 -5.81 4.77
C ALA A 47 8.19 -6.38 4.81
N GLU A 48 9.19 -5.54 5.04
CA GLU A 48 10.59 -5.94 5.14
C GLU A 48 10.87 -6.76 6.39
N GLN A 49 10.34 -6.31 7.52
CA GLN A 49 10.49 -6.99 8.80
C GLN A 49 9.91 -8.42 8.79
N TYR A 50 8.82 -8.64 8.05
CA TYR A 50 8.08 -9.90 8.05
C TYR A 50 8.24 -10.73 6.77
N ASP A 51 9.16 -10.35 5.87
CA ASP A 51 9.36 -10.97 4.55
C ASP A 51 8.02 -11.14 3.80
N ALA A 52 7.19 -10.09 3.86
CA ALA A 52 5.87 -10.05 3.25
C ALA A 52 5.91 -9.32 1.91
N ILE A 53 5.05 -9.77 0.99
CA ILE A 53 4.80 -9.09 -0.28
C ILE A 53 3.93 -7.86 -0.01
N LEU A 54 4.34 -6.69 -0.48
CA LEU A 54 3.56 -5.46 -0.40
C LEU A 54 2.77 -5.22 -1.69
N TYR A 55 1.45 -5.24 -1.58
CA TYR A 55 0.51 -4.97 -2.66
C TYR A 55 -0.29 -3.69 -2.37
N ILE A 56 -0.24 -2.74 -3.29
CA ILE A 56 -0.96 -1.47 -3.19
C ILE A 56 -2.02 -1.37 -4.30
N ASP A 57 -3.27 -1.07 -3.92
CA ASP A 57 -4.36 -0.74 -4.83
C ASP A 57 -4.55 0.78 -4.86
N ASP A 58 -4.04 1.44 -5.88
CA ASP A 58 -4.12 2.88 -6.06
C ASP A 58 -5.13 3.33 -7.13
N ALA A 59 -6.24 2.59 -7.25
CA ALA A 59 -7.35 2.93 -8.14
C ALA A 59 -7.89 4.38 -7.99
N HIS A 60 -7.72 5.00 -6.82
CA HIS A 60 -8.22 6.35 -6.51
C HIS A 60 -7.13 7.42 -6.39
N GLY A 61 -5.85 7.05 -6.30
CA GLY A 61 -4.74 8.02 -6.22
C GLY A 61 -4.23 8.47 -7.57
N GLU A 62 -4.37 7.62 -8.59
CA GLU A 62 -3.95 7.95 -9.95
C GLU A 62 -4.76 9.11 -10.55
N GLY A 63 -4.05 10.12 -11.07
CA GLY A 63 -4.59 11.39 -11.53
C GLY A 63 -4.80 12.45 -10.43
N VAL A 64 -4.59 12.11 -9.15
CA VAL A 64 -4.82 13.01 -8.00
C VAL A 64 -3.54 13.25 -7.20
N LEU A 65 -2.66 12.25 -7.09
CA LEU A 65 -1.46 12.28 -6.26
C LEU A 65 -0.17 12.13 -7.07
N GLY A 66 0.92 12.67 -6.52
CA GLY A 66 2.25 12.67 -7.14
C GLY A 66 2.50 13.86 -8.06
N ASP A 67 3.77 14.23 -8.26
CA ASP A 67 4.18 15.33 -9.15
C ASP A 67 3.75 15.05 -10.61
N SER A 68 3.69 13.77 -10.98
CA SER A 68 3.33 13.27 -12.31
C SER A 68 1.87 12.81 -12.39
N GLY A 69 1.12 12.87 -11.28
CA GLY A 69 -0.24 12.33 -11.20
C GLY A 69 -0.29 10.80 -11.24
N ARG A 70 0.81 10.11 -10.94
CA ARG A 70 0.92 8.64 -11.00
C ARG A 70 0.56 7.95 -9.68
N GLY A 71 -0.10 8.66 -8.78
CA GLY A 71 -0.62 8.06 -7.56
C GLY A 71 0.32 8.11 -6.36
N ILE A 72 0.06 7.25 -5.38
CA ILE A 72 0.71 7.23 -4.07
C ILE A 72 2.19 6.84 -4.15
N VAL A 73 2.57 6.00 -5.11
CA VAL A 73 3.97 5.61 -5.33
C VAL A 73 4.79 6.80 -5.84
N ASP A 74 4.25 7.63 -6.71
CA ASP A 74 4.91 8.87 -7.15
C ASP A 74 4.94 9.93 -6.03
N HIS A 75 3.88 9.98 -5.20
CA HIS A 75 3.82 10.89 -4.06
C HIS A 75 4.91 10.62 -3.00
N PHE A 76 5.11 9.35 -2.60
CA PHE A 76 6.10 8.99 -1.59
C PHE A 76 7.47 8.61 -2.18
N LYS A 77 7.58 8.51 -3.50
CA LYS A 77 8.74 7.97 -4.23
C LYS A 77 9.29 6.63 -3.73
N PRO A 78 8.51 5.70 -3.13
CA PRO A 78 9.05 4.47 -2.55
C PRO A 78 9.16 3.36 -3.60
N HIS A 79 9.54 3.72 -4.84
CA HIS A 79 9.52 2.85 -6.02
C HIS A 79 10.20 1.50 -5.79
N ASP A 80 11.15 1.42 -4.87
CA ASP A 80 11.94 0.21 -4.63
C ASP A 80 11.28 -0.82 -3.70
N ARG A 81 10.17 -0.49 -3.00
CA ARG A 81 9.61 -1.38 -1.97
C ARG A 81 8.18 -1.87 -2.20
N VAL A 82 7.47 -1.35 -3.20
CA VAL A 82 6.15 -1.87 -3.59
C VAL A 82 6.36 -3.01 -4.58
N ASP A 83 6.00 -4.24 -4.19
CA ASP A 83 6.17 -5.42 -5.05
C ASP A 83 5.14 -5.44 -6.18
N PHE A 84 3.90 -5.06 -5.87
CA PHE A 84 2.81 -5.00 -6.82
C PHE A 84 1.97 -3.76 -6.58
N GLU A 85 1.73 -3.03 -7.66
CA GLU A 85 0.82 -1.90 -7.70
C GLU A 85 -0.29 -2.19 -8.70
N MET A 86 -1.53 -1.97 -8.28
CA MET A 86 -2.70 -1.98 -9.14
C MET A 86 -3.29 -0.59 -9.14
N ALA A 87 -3.37 0.04 -10.30
CA ALA A 87 -3.95 1.36 -10.44
C ALA A 87 -4.72 1.45 -11.77
N PHE A 88 -5.64 2.41 -11.88
CA PHE A 88 -6.37 2.66 -13.12
C PHE A 88 -5.62 3.72 -13.91
N ASP A 89 -4.71 3.25 -14.77
CA ASP A 89 -3.93 4.14 -15.61
C ASP A 89 -4.85 4.93 -16.56
N ASN A 90 -4.99 6.23 -16.29
CA ASN A 90 -5.60 7.19 -17.20
C ASN A 90 -4.55 7.83 -18.13
N ALA A 91 -3.25 7.52 -17.95
CA ALA A 91 -2.22 7.87 -18.91
C ALA A 91 -2.32 6.92 -20.12
N SER A 92 -2.44 7.54 -21.28
CA SER A 92 -2.31 6.84 -22.56
C SER A 92 -0.88 6.30 -22.68
N PHE A 93 -0.75 5.01 -22.98
CA PHE A 93 0.50 4.34 -23.38
C PHE A 93 1.29 5.11 -24.45
#